data_AF-A0A965MZ33-F1
#
_entry.id   AF-A0A965MZ33-F1
#
_cell.length_a   1.000
_cell.length_b   1.000
_cell.length_c   1.000
_cell.angle_alpha   90.00
_cell.angle_beta   90.00
_cell.angle_gamma   90.00
#
_symmetry.space_group_name_H-M   'P 1'
#
loop_
_entity.id
_entity.type
_entity.pdbx_description
1 polymer ?
#
loop_
_entity_poly.entity_id
_entity_poly.type
_entity_poly.pdbx_seq_one_letter_code
_entity_poly.pdbx_strand_id
1 'polypeptide(L)'
;MVDAPTGVGKSYAAIMIAEWYRREHSKKAKTDIITNTKILQDQYIKDFQFAANLKGKNNYWCRSQGMGCGDAQVINKASDKRCHACPHKIAQTKFLRSPISLANFHLVTAYSMYSPDMLIERDSKLLIIDEAHAFEETFCDFIMSTYSERSLKILDVWHEWMERDLDSISSLTELSDWTRDVLVPLLEQ
;
A
#
# COMPACT_ATOMS: atom_id res chain seq x y z
N MET A 1 -13.15 3.01 18.92
CA MET A 1 -13.81 3.05 17.60
C MET A 1 -14.75 4.24 17.60
N VAL A 2 -14.68 5.12 16.60
CA VAL A 2 -15.59 6.27 16.45
C VAL A 2 -16.45 5.99 15.24
N ASP A 3 -17.76 5.82 15.45
CA ASP A 3 -18.72 5.65 14.36
C ASP A 3 -19.48 6.95 14.15
N ALA A 4 -19.44 7.48 12.94
CA ALA A 4 -20.15 8.67 12.56
C ALA A 4 -20.40 8.68 11.04
N PRO A 5 -21.53 9.27 10.58
CA PRO A 5 -21.85 9.35 9.16
C PRO A 5 -20.77 10.01 8.31
N THR A 6 -20.83 9.85 7.00
CA THR A 6 -19.97 10.62 6.09
C THR A 6 -20.34 12.11 6.14
N GLY A 7 -19.37 13.00 5.89
CA GLY A 7 -19.61 14.46 5.85
C GLY A 7 -19.70 15.18 7.19
N VAL A 8 -19.67 14.48 8.34
CA VAL A 8 -19.73 15.09 9.68
C VAL A 8 -18.39 15.67 10.18
N GLY A 9 -17.34 15.65 9.35
CA GLY A 9 -16.03 16.19 9.71
C GLY A 9 -15.10 15.22 10.44
N LYS A 10 -15.23 13.90 10.23
CA LYS A 10 -14.32 12.89 10.81
C LYS A 10 -12.84 13.19 10.54
N SER A 11 -12.53 13.74 9.36
CA SER A 11 -11.16 14.14 9.01
C SER A 11 -10.62 15.26 9.90
N TYR A 12 -11.44 16.21 10.31
CA TYR A 12 -11.06 17.23 11.29
C TYR A 12 -10.84 16.61 12.67
N ALA A 13 -11.71 15.69 13.10
CA ALA A 13 -11.54 14.98 14.36
C ALA A 13 -10.22 14.18 14.39
N ALA A 14 -9.87 13.49 13.30
CA ALA A 14 -8.59 12.80 13.17
C ALA A 14 -7.39 13.74 13.37
N ILE A 15 -7.42 14.91 12.72
CA ILE A 15 -6.37 15.94 12.87
C ILE A 15 -6.34 16.51 14.28
N MET A 16 -7.49 16.78 14.89
CA MET A 16 -7.59 17.27 16.26
C MET A 16 -7.00 16.29 17.26
N ILE A 17 -7.28 14.99 17.10
CA ILE A 17 -6.72 13.93 17.94
C ILE A 17 -5.20 13.85 17.75
N ALA A 18 -4.71 13.94 16.51
CA ALA A 18 -3.27 13.94 16.22
C ALA A 18 -2.55 15.13 16.88
N GLU A 19 -3.12 16.32 16.80
CA GLU A 19 -2.58 17.54 17.42
C GLU A 19 -2.67 17.49 18.95
N TRP A 20 -3.78 17.02 19.50
CA TRP A 20 -3.94 16.81 20.94
C TRP A 20 -2.90 15.84 21.48
N TYR A 21 -2.69 14.70 20.81
CA TYR A 21 -1.70 13.71 21.21
C TYR A 21 -0.28 14.30 21.21
N ARG A 22 0.06 15.09 20.19
CA ARG A 22 1.33 15.83 20.13
C ARG A 22 1.48 16.83 21.28
N ARG A 23 0.42 17.52 21.68
CA ARG A 23 0.47 18.53 22.73
C ARG A 23 0.61 17.91 24.12
N GLU A 24 -0.20 16.90 24.41
CA GLU A 24 -0.31 16.33 25.76
C GLU A 24 0.74 15.25 26.05
N HIS A 25 1.14 14.45 25.04
CA HIS A 25 2.02 13.30 25.27
C HIS A 25 3.44 13.56 24.79
N SER A 26 3.63 14.02 23.56
CA SER A 26 4.97 14.32 23.03
C SER A 26 4.94 15.25 21.82
N LYS A 27 5.56 16.43 21.93
CA LYS A 27 5.65 17.41 20.84
C LYS A 27 6.33 16.89 19.58
N LYS A 28 7.12 15.82 19.71
CA LYS A 28 7.82 15.14 18.61
C LYS A 28 7.08 13.89 18.12
N ALA A 29 5.98 13.49 18.76
CA ALA A 29 5.17 12.39 18.29
C ALA A 29 4.71 12.64 16.86
N LYS A 30 4.80 11.57 16.07
CA LYS A 30 4.26 11.52 14.72
C LYS A 30 2.97 10.70 14.75
N THR A 31 2.07 11.04 13.84
CA THR A 31 0.78 10.39 13.64
C THR A 31 0.63 9.96 12.19
N ASP A 32 0.14 8.75 11.98
CA ASP A 32 -0.15 8.18 10.67
C ASP A 32 -1.65 8.17 10.49
N ILE A 33 -2.12 8.79 9.42
CA ILE A 33 -3.51 8.69 8.98
C ILE A 33 -3.50 7.80 7.75
N ILE A 34 -4.28 6.73 7.79
CA ILE A 34 -4.43 5.83 6.65
C ILE A 34 -5.88 5.85 6.17
N THR A 35 -6.05 5.93 4.85
CA THR A 35 -7.37 5.96 4.20
C THR A 35 -7.54 4.77 3.28
N ASN A 36 -8.79 4.40 2.98
CA ASN A 36 -9.07 3.34 2.03
C ASN A 36 -8.58 3.71 0.60
N THR A 37 -8.95 4.91 0.13
CA THR A 37 -8.70 5.32 -1.26
C THR A 37 -7.76 6.53 -1.37
N LYS A 38 -7.13 6.69 -2.53
CA LYS A 38 -6.33 7.89 -2.88
C LYS A 38 -7.21 9.15 -2.99
N ILE A 39 -8.48 9.00 -3.34
CA ILE A 39 -9.44 10.12 -3.44
C ILE A 39 -9.67 10.72 -2.06
N LEU A 40 -9.85 9.86 -1.03
CA LEU A 40 -9.94 10.33 0.36
C LEU A 40 -8.65 11.03 0.79
N GLN A 41 -7.47 10.55 0.38
CA GLN A 41 -6.23 11.28 0.68
C GLN A 41 -6.23 12.68 0.06
N ASP A 42 -6.70 12.80 -1.18
CA ASP A 42 -6.75 14.09 -1.88
C ASP A 42 -7.73 15.06 -1.22
N GLN A 43 -8.84 14.56 -0.66
CA GLN A 43 -9.74 15.35 0.18
C GLN A 43 -9.04 15.85 1.45
N TYR A 44 -8.33 14.99 2.17
CA TYR A 44 -7.53 15.39 3.33
C TYR A 44 -6.49 16.47 2.96
N ILE A 45 -5.78 16.33 1.85
CA ILE A 45 -4.73 17.30 1.47
C ILE A 45 -5.31 18.64 1.03
N LYS A 46 -6.53 18.65 0.48
CA LYS A 46 -7.23 19.90 0.16
C LYS A 46 -7.43 20.75 1.43
N ASP A 47 -7.81 20.11 2.52
CA ASP A 47 -8.15 20.79 3.78
C ASP A 47 -6.93 20.91 4.74
N PHE A 48 -5.99 19.98 4.66
CA PHE A 48 -4.85 19.83 5.57
C PHE A 48 -3.51 19.73 4.81
N GLN A 49 -3.14 20.80 4.11
CA GLN A 49 -1.92 20.86 3.28
C GLN A 49 -0.61 20.60 4.04
N PHE A 50 -0.62 20.70 5.37
CA PHE A 50 0.54 20.41 6.23
C PHE A 50 0.78 18.90 6.41
N ALA A 51 -0.20 18.04 6.14
CA ALA A 51 -0.05 16.59 6.21
C ALA A 51 0.84 16.09 5.05
N ALA A 52 1.80 15.22 5.35
CA ALA A 52 2.64 14.64 4.31
C ALA A 52 1.95 13.46 3.62
N ASN A 53 1.46 13.71 2.40
CA ASN A 53 0.86 12.67 1.58
C ASN A 53 1.91 11.78 0.89
N LEU A 54 1.75 10.47 1.02
CA LEU A 54 2.51 9.48 0.28
C LEU A 54 1.60 8.53 -0.49
N LYS A 55 1.86 8.43 -1.79
CA LYS A 55 1.23 7.48 -2.71
C LYS A 55 2.27 6.49 -3.23
N GLY A 56 1.82 5.44 -3.94
CA GLY A 56 2.73 4.55 -4.67
C GLY A 56 3.51 5.30 -5.76
N LYS A 57 4.69 4.79 -6.13
CA LYS A 57 5.64 5.42 -7.09
C LYS A 57 5.00 5.89 -8.40
N ASN A 58 4.10 5.11 -8.98
CA ASN A 58 3.45 5.44 -10.25
C ASN A 58 2.48 6.64 -10.17
N ASN A 59 2.15 7.11 -8.97
CA ASN A 59 1.35 8.33 -8.79
C ASN A 59 2.19 9.62 -8.84
N TYR A 60 3.50 9.51 -9.07
CA TYR A 60 4.41 10.64 -9.19
C TYR A 60 5.00 10.69 -10.58
N TRP A 61 4.99 11.87 -11.21
CA TRP A 61 5.50 12.05 -12.57
C TRP A 61 6.98 12.43 -12.57
N CYS A 62 7.82 11.61 -13.20
CA CYS A 62 9.23 11.89 -13.38
C CYS A 62 9.44 12.72 -14.66
N ARG A 63 9.81 14.00 -14.51
CA ARG A 63 10.02 14.91 -15.65
C ARG A 63 11.17 14.49 -16.57
N SER A 64 12.24 13.91 -16.01
CA SER A 64 13.43 13.53 -16.79
C SER A 64 13.19 12.37 -17.75
N GLN A 65 12.27 11.45 -17.40
CA GLN A 65 11.92 10.30 -18.23
C GLN A 65 10.54 10.44 -18.89
N GLY A 66 9.78 11.49 -18.57
CA GLY A 66 8.45 11.73 -19.14
C GLY A 66 7.43 10.63 -18.81
N MET A 67 7.51 10.01 -17.62
CA MET A 67 6.64 8.91 -17.21
C MET A 67 6.49 8.79 -15.69
N GLY A 68 5.70 7.82 -15.21
CA GLY A 68 5.55 7.53 -13.79
C GLY A 68 6.88 7.15 -13.11
N CYS A 69 7.07 7.52 -11.84
CA CYS A 69 8.34 7.31 -11.14
C CYS A 69 8.68 5.83 -10.92
N GLY A 70 7.70 4.92 -10.91
CA GLY A 70 7.99 3.48 -10.82
C GLY A 70 8.60 2.96 -12.12
N ASP A 71 7.97 3.25 -13.26
CA ASP A 71 8.50 2.89 -14.58
C ASP A 71 9.85 3.56 -14.85
N ALA A 72 9.95 4.85 -14.53
CA ALA A 72 11.19 5.61 -14.65
C ALA A 72 12.31 5.00 -13.80
N GLN A 73 12.00 4.41 -12.63
CA GLN A 73 13.03 3.76 -11.79
C GLN A 73 13.60 2.52 -12.49
N VAL A 74 12.77 1.73 -13.17
CA VAL A 74 13.21 0.54 -13.93
C VAL A 74 14.13 0.96 -15.07
N ILE A 75 13.73 1.95 -15.88
CA ILE A 75 14.53 2.46 -17.00
C ILE A 75 15.85 3.05 -16.52
N ASN A 76 15.80 3.87 -15.46
CA ASN A 76 16.99 4.48 -14.86
C ASN A 76 18.00 3.42 -14.40
N LYS A 77 17.51 2.32 -13.81
CA LYS A 77 18.37 1.20 -13.39
C LYS A 77 18.98 0.47 -14.60
N ALA A 78 18.21 0.26 -15.67
CA ALA A 78 18.70 -0.38 -16.88
C ALA A 78 19.71 0.48 -17.67
N SER A 79 19.56 1.81 -17.61
CA SER A 79 20.41 2.78 -18.33
C SER A 79 21.54 3.37 -17.48
N ASP A 80 21.76 2.88 -16.25
CA ASP A 80 22.65 3.45 -15.23
C ASP A 80 22.51 4.98 -15.02
N LYS A 81 21.29 5.49 -15.22
CA LYS A 81 20.96 6.91 -15.04
C LYS A 81 20.38 7.13 -13.65
N ARG A 82 20.88 8.13 -12.93
CA ARG A 82 20.32 8.50 -11.62
C ARG A 82 19.29 9.61 -11.77
N CYS A 83 18.11 9.42 -11.17
CA CYS A 83 17.14 10.50 -11.01
C CYS A 83 17.53 11.37 -9.80
N HIS A 84 18.07 12.57 -10.04
CA HIS A 84 18.55 13.46 -8.98
C HIS A 84 17.42 14.07 -8.14
N ALA A 85 16.26 14.36 -8.74
CA ALA A 85 15.12 14.99 -8.08
C ALA A 85 13.84 14.17 -8.28
N CYS A 86 13.82 12.93 -7.77
CA CYS A 86 12.65 12.06 -7.88
C CYS A 86 11.50 12.56 -6.98
N PRO A 87 10.34 12.97 -7.53
CA PRO A 87 9.24 13.49 -6.74
C PRO A 87 8.70 12.49 -5.70
N HIS A 88 8.69 11.20 -6.03
CA HIS A 88 8.33 10.15 -5.08
C HIS A 88 9.31 10.10 -3.90
N LYS A 89 10.64 10.17 -4.15
CA LYS A 89 11.62 10.19 -3.05
C LYS A 89 11.48 11.43 -2.18
N ILE A 90 11.17 12.59 -2.77
CA ILE A 90 10.89 13.81 -2.02
C ILE A 90 9.65 13.64 -1.13
N ALA A 91 8.57 13.07 -1.67
CA ALA A 91 7.37 12.78 -0.91
C ALA A 91 7.62 11.75 0.21
N GLN A 92 8.42 10.73 -0.05
CA GLN A 92 8.82 9.73 0.94
C GLN A 92 9.63 10.35 2.08
N THR A 93 10.59 11.22 1.79
CA THR A 93 11.33 11.96 2.83
C THR A 93 10.41 12.86 3.65
N LYS A 94 9.44 13.54 3.01
CA LYS A 94 8.42 14.32 3.73
C LYS A 94 7.56 13.42 4.62
N PHE A 95 7.12 12.28 4.09
CA PHE A 95 6.37 11.28 4.83
C PHE A 95 7.13 10.82 6.07
N LEU A 96 8.42 10.47 5.98
CA LEU A 96 9.20 10.02 7.13
C LEU A 96 9.37 11.09 8.22
N ARG A 97 9.51 12.36 7.82
CA ARG A 97 9.86 13.46 8.74
C ARG A 97 8.67 14.22 9.29
N SER A 98 7.55 14.26 8.58
CA SER A 98 6.42 15.10 8.97
C SER A 98 5.71 14.58 10.23
N PRO A 99 5.24 15.50 11.09
CA PRO A 99 4.43 15.17 12.26
C PRO A 99 3.18 14.37 11.92
N ILE A 100 2.50 14.74 10.84
CA ILE A 100 1.29 14.07 10.39
C ILE A 100 1.58 13.57 8.98
N SER A 101 1.36 12.28 8.78
CA SER A 101 1.43 11.67 7.46
C SER A 101 0.11 11.08 7.04
N LEU A 102 -0.02 10.90 5.73
CA LEU A 102 -1.21 10.40 5.08
C LEU A 102 -0.79 9.39 4.01
N ALA A 103 -1.38 8.20 4.07
CA ALA A 103 -1.17 7.13 3.10
C ALA A 103 -2.47 6.33 2.91
N ASN A 104 -2.49 5.36 1.99
CA ASN A 104 -3.63 4.44 1.85
C ASN A 104 -3.29 3.08 2.44
N PHE A 105 -4.34 2.29 2.67
CA PHE A 105 -4.23 0.91 3.17
C PHE A 105 -3.21 0.12 2.36
N HIS A 106 -3.37 0.05 1.03
CA HIS A 106 -2.46 -0.72 0.16
C HIS A 106 -0.98 -0.34 0.30
N LEU A 107 -0.64 0.96 0.40
CA LEU A 107 0.75 1.38 0.53
C LEU A 107 1.32 0.99 1.90
N VAL A 108 0.55 1.20 2.96
CA VAL A 108 1.00 0.88 4.33
C VAL A 108 1.11 -0.63 4.52
N THR A 109 0.18 -1.41 3.97
CA THR A 109 0.28 -2.87 3.95
C THR A 109 1.52 -3.32 3.19
N ALA A 110 1.77 -2.77 1.99
CA ALA A 110 2.97 -3.09 1.23
C ALA A 110 4.27 -2.73 1.97
N TYR A 111 4.31 -1.61 2.70
CA TYR A 111 5.47 -1.27 3.53
C TYR A 111 5.61 -2.19 4.73
N SER A 112 4.51 -2.56 5.39
CA SER A 112 4.54 -3.48 6.52
C SER A 112 5.09 -4.86 6.12
N MET A 113 4.73 -5.34 4.93
CA MET A 113 5.11 -6.67 4.45
C MET A 113 6.49 -6.72 3.79
N TYR A 114 6.82 -5.72 2.95
CA TYR A 114 8.00 -5.78 2.08
C TYR A 114 9.09 -4.77 2.42
N SER A 115 8.82 -3.76 3.24
CA SER A 115 9.79 -2.71 3.60
C SER A 115 9.54 -2.15 4.99
N PRO A 116 9.54 -3.00 6.04
CA PRO A 116 9.13 -2.61 7.39
C PRO A 116 10.01 -1.50 7.97
N ASP A 117 11.27 -1.42 7.56
CA ASP A 117 12.22 -0.37 7.94
C ASP A 117 11.67 1.04 7.70
N MET A 118 10.84 1.22 6.67
CA MET A 118 10.20 2.51 6.37
C MET A 118 9.26 2.96 7.48
N LEU A 119 8.51 2.03 8.08
CA LEU A 119 7.56 2.33 9.17
C LEU A 119 8.30 2.44 10.52
N ILE A 120 9.35 1.63 10.69
CA ILE A 120 10.25 1.71 11.86
C ILE A 120 10.97 3.07 11.89
N GLU A 121 11.58 3.50 10.78
CA GLU A 121 12.24 4.81 10.67
C GLU A 121 11.24 5.95 10.89
N ARG A 122 10.01 5.77 10.43
CA ARG A 122 8.95 6.75 10.69
C ARG A 122 8.67 6.88 12.18
N ASP A 123 8.68 5.79 12.96
CA ASP A 123 8.46 5.78 14.41
C ASP A 123 7.17 6.53 14.83
N SER A 124 6.08 6.24 14.12
CA SER A 124 4.78 6.84 14.44
C SER A 124 4.27 6.33 15.78
N LYS A 125 3.73 7.24 16.61
CA LYS A 125 3.23 6.91 17.95
C LYS A 125 1.71 6.81 18.01
N LEU A 126 1.03 7.20 16.94
CA LEU A 126 -0.42 7.15 16.82
C LEU A 126 -0.78 6.76 15.38
N LEU A 127 -1.64 5.74 15.24
CA LEU A 127 -2.22 5.34 13.97
C LEU A 127 -3.72 5.64 14.00
N ILE A 128 -4.19 6.36 12.99
CA ILE A 128 -5.60 6.66 12.75
C ILE A 128 -5.99 5.99 11.44
N ILE A 129 -6.99 5.13 11.51
CA ILE A 129 -7.54 4.42 10.36
C ILE A 129 -8.88 5.07 10.02
N ASP A 130 -8.94 5.78 8.90
CA ASP A 130 -10.18 6.37 8.39
C ASP A 130 -10.90 5.39 7.47
N GLU A 131 -12.23 5.33 7.58
CA GLU A 131 -13.08 4.31 6.94
C GLU A 131 -12.59 2.88 7.23
N ALA A 132 -12.30 2.61 8.52
CA ALA A 132 -11.71 1.37 9.01
C ALA A 132 -12.54 0.10 8.72
N HIS A 133 -13.83 0.24 8.39
CA HIS A 133 -14.71 -0.88 8.04
C HIS A 133 -14.18 -1.69 6.83
N ALA A 134 -13.45 -1.05 5.91
CA ALA A 134 -12.88 -1.69 4.72
C ALA A 134 -11.44 -2.20 4.92
N PHE A 135 -10.83 -1.94 6.08
CA PHE A 135 -9.40 -2.19 6.30
C PHE A 135 -9.07 -3.68 6.30
N GLU A 136 -9.87 -4.50 7.00
CA GLU A 136 -9.65 -5.94 7.12
C GLU A 136 -9.76 -6.65 5.77
N GLU A 137 -10.84 -6.39 5.02
CA GLU A 137 -11.03 -6.93 3.67
C GLU A 137 -9.87 -6.55 2.75
N THR A 138 -9.49 -5.26 2.72
CA THR A 138 -8.37 -4.77 1.90
C THR A 138 -7.04 -5.44 2.26
N PHE A 139 -6.82 -5.74 3.54
CA PHE A 139 -5.63 -6.42 4.02
C PHE A 139 -5.62 -7.91 3.64
N CYS A 140 -6.76 -8.59 3.79
CA CYS A 140 -6.92 -9.98 3.36
C CYS A 140 -6.71 -10.13 1.86
N ASP A 141 -7.31 -9.25 1.05
CA ASP A 141 -7.14 -9.23 -0.41
C ASP A 141 -5.68 -9.04 -0.82
N PHE A 142 -4.92 -8.27 -0.04
CA PHE A 142 -3.49 -8.05 -0.31
C PHE A 142 -2.63 -9.30 -0.14
N ILE A 143 -2.97 -10.15 0.83
CA ILE A 143 -2.24 -11.39 1.12
C ILE A 143 -2.75 -12.53 0.23
N MET A 144 -3.99 -12.43 -0.24
CA MET A 144 -4.61 -13.44 -1.09
C MET A 144 -3.90 -13.52 -2.46
N SER A 145 -3.38 -14.70 -2.77
CA SER A 145 -2.96 -15.03 -4.13
C SER A 145 -4.11 -15.71 -4.86
N THR A 146 -4.49 -15.17 -6.02
CA THR A 146 -5.50 -15.79 -6.91
C THR A 146 -4.83 -16.19 -8.21
N TYR A 147 -4.99 -17.46 -8.59
CA TYR A 147 -4.55 -17.97 -9.89
C TYR A 147 -5.78 -18.30 -10.72
N SER A 148 -5.75 -17.91 -11.99
CA SER A 148 -6.80 -18.22 -12.97
C SER A 148 -6.16 -18.93 -14.15
N GLU A 149 -6.94 -19.71 -14.90
CA GLU A 149 -6.49 -20.30 -16.17
C GLU A 149 -5.80 -19.24 -17.06
N ARG A 150 -6.38 -18.04 -17.15
CA ARG A 150 -5.79 -16.92 -17.90
C ARG A 150 -4.41 -16.55 -17.37
N SER A 151 -4.25 -16.42 -16.05
CA SER A 151 -2.97 -16.08 -15.42
C SER A 151 -1.92 -17.15 -15.69
N LEU A 152 -2.29 -18.43 -15.61
CA LEU A 152 -1.40 -19.56 -15.83
C LEU A 152 -1.02 -19.72 -17.32
N LYS A 153 -1.93 -19.43 -18.24
CA LYS A 153 -1.64 -19.36 -19.68
C LYS A 153 -0.66 -18.25 -20.04
N ILE A 154 -0.76 -17.08 -19.38
CA ILE A 154 0.20 -15.97 -19.59
C ILE A 154 1.60 -16.36 -19.12
N LEU A 155 1.69 -17.19 -18.08
CA LEU A 155 2.95 -17.71 -17.55
C LEU A 155 3.45 -18.97 -18.28
N ASP A 156 2.72 -19.44 -19.30
CA ASP A 156 3.03 -20.66 -20.07
C ASP A 156 3.13 -21.96 -19.22
N VAL A 157 2.46 -21.98 -18.07
CA VAL A 157 2.43 -23.15 -17.15
C VAL A 157 1.09 -23.89 -17.17
N TRP A 158 0.12 -23.40 -17.95
CA TRP A 158 -1.20 -24.03 -18.04
C TRP A 158 -1.18 -25.32 -18.85
N HIS A 159 -1.78 -26.37 -18.29
CA HIS A 159 -2.05 -27.61 -19.01
C HIS A 159 -3.52 -28.00 -18.89
N GLU A 160 -4.09 -28.59 -19.94
CA GLU A 160 -5.52 -28.97 -19.97
C GLU A 160 -5.93 -29.91 -18.83
N TRP A 161 -5.01 -30.73 -18.32
CA TRP A 161 -5.30 -31.62 -17.19
C TRP A 161 -5.52 -30.86 -15.88
N MET A 162 -4.98 -29.63 -15.74
CA MET A 162 -5.14 -28.83 -14.53
C MET A 162 -6.59 -28.43 -14.28
N GLU A 163 -7.39 -28.27 -15.33
CA GLU A 163 -8.83 -27.98 -15.20
C GLU A 163 -9.52 -29.07 -14.39
N ARG A 164 -9.21 -30.35 -14.70
CA ARG A 164 -9.79 -31.50 -14.01
C ARG A 164 -9.32 -31.62 -12.56
N ASP A 165 -8.05 -31.35 -12.32
CA ASP A 165 -7.49 -31.38 -10.96
C ASP A 165 -8.14 -30.29 -10.11
N LEU A 166 -8.21 -29.06 -10.61
CA LEU A 166 -8.81 -27.92 -9.91
C LEU A 166 -10.31 -28.14 -9.64
N ASP A 167 -11.05 -28.73 -10.58
CA ASP A 167 -12.47 -29.10 -10.39
C ASP A 167 -12.67 -30.17 -9.31
N SER A 168 -11.65 -30.99 -9.03
CA SER A 168 -11.72 -32.06 -8.03
C SER A 168 -11.41 -31.59 -6.61
N ILE A 169 -10.78 -30.42 -6.46
CA ILE A 169 -10.38 -29.86 -5.16
C ILE A 169 -11.60 -29.33 -4.42
N SER A 170 -11.82 -29.84 -3.22
CA SER A 170 -13.00 -29.53 -2.40
C SER A 170 -12.65 -28.89 -1.06
N SER A 171 -11.36 -28.86 -0.70
CA SER A 171 -10.87 -28.32 0.56
C SER A 171 -9.66 -27.41 0.40
N LEU A 172 -9.46 -26.52 1.38
CA LEU A 172 -8.30 -25.63 1.41
C LEU A 172 -6.99 -26.40 1.55
N THR A 173 -6.99 -27.54 2.26
CA THR A 173 -5.82 -28.40 2.41
C THR A 173 -5.42 -29.01 1.07
N GLU A 174 -6.39 -29.57 0.32
CA GLU A 174 -6.16 -30.09 -1.03
C GLU A 174 -5.64 -29.00 -1.98
N LEU A 175 -6.19 -27.79 -1.91
CA LEU A 175 -5.70 -26.66 -2.70
C LEU A 175 -4.26 -26.28 -2.34
N SER A 176 -3.95 -26.26 -1.04
CA SER A 176 -2.61 -25.96 -0.54
C SER A 176 -1.58 -27.02 -0.97
N ASP A 177 -1.96 -28.29 -0.94
CA ASP A 177 -1.11 -29.41 -1.33
C ASP A 177 -0.89 -29.39 -2.85
N TRP A 178 -1.96 -29.24 -3.64
CA TRP A 178 -1.87 -29.08 -5.09
C TRP A 178 -0.99 -27.89 -5.49
N THR A 179 -1.16 -26.74 -4.83
CA THR A 179 -0.33 -25.55 -5.10
C THR A 179 1.14 -25.84 -4.83
N ARG A 180 1.46 -26.51 -3.72
CA ARG A 180 2.83 -26.84 -3.34
C ARG A 180 3.48 -27.86 -4.27
N ASP A 181 2.75 -28.91 -4.62
CA ASP A 181 3.31 -30.09 -5.28
C ASP A 181 3.25 -30.00 -6.81
N VAL A 182 2.34 -29.17 -7.34
CA VAL A 182 2.09 -29.03 -8.77
C VAL A 182 2.44 -27.62 -9.26
N LEU A 183 1.80 -26.59 -8.70
CA LEU A 183 1.90 -25.24 -9.25
C LEU A 183 3.28 -24.61 -9.02
N VAL A 184 3.79 -24.66 -7.78
CA VAL A 184 5.09 -24.06 -7.44
C VAL A 184 6.24 -24.67 -8.27
N PRO A 185 6.37 -26.01 -8.42
CA PRO A 185 7.41 -26.60 -9.26
C PRO A 185 7.35 -26.22 -10.74
N LEU A 186 6.16 -25.89 -11.27
CA LEU A 186 6.01 -25.41 -12.65
C LEU A 186 6.42 -23.95 -12.80
N LEU A 187 6.30 -23.14 -11.74
CA LEU A 187 6.71 -21.73 -11.74
C LEU A 187 8.23 -21.53 -11.59
N GLU A 188 8.95 -22.55 -11.11
CA GLU A 188 10.41 -22.50 -10.89
C GLU A 188 11.25 -23.01 -12.08
N GLN A 189 10.61 -23.49 -13.15
CA GLN A 189 11.25 -23.98 -14.39
C GLN A 189 11.54 -22.84 -15.38
#